data_AF-A0A930K9A7-F1
#
_entry.id   AF-A0A930K9A7-F1
#
_cell.length_a   1.000
_cell.length_b   1.000
_cell.length_c   1.000
_cell.angle_alpha   90.00
_cell.angle_beta   90.00
_cell.angle_gamma   90.00
#
_symmetry.space_group_name_H-M   'P 1'
#
loop_
_entity.id
_entity.type
_entity.pdbx_description
1 polymer ?
#
loop_
_entity_poly.entity_id
_entity_poly.type
_entity_poly.pdbx_seq_one_letter_code
_entity_poly.pdbx_strand_id
1 'polypeptide(L)'
;MNKFMKRTTIGSVMRGICYGFAALLFAASCANDDVAQDEKQTKNNIPAGTTVFTGTSQPETTTRTAILNHTKGTGASVNWSSTDKIWVKDDGGNWQQSATATIPSAANQSFAKFSLSGTYTGASHDIIYTNTAVTESQPQVEIKATQTQSAPNNFDHAGESGDCGIATGNKAGNDYTFTLNHKASYLCLIPRTNNEYVKRSKLIKVEIMSDDEIAGTY
;
A
#
# COMPACT_ATOMS: atom_id res chain seq x y z
N MET A 1 20.53 28.96 -43.86
CA MET A 1 21.98 28.74 -43.91
C MET A 1 22.51 28.85 -42.49
N ASN A 2 23.09 27.74 -41.98
CA ASN A 2 23.83 27.61 -40.70
C ASN A 2 23.01 27.71 -39.39
N LYS A 3 23.16 26.84 -38.39
CA LYS A 3 23.99 25.64 -38.19
C LYS A 3 23.47 24.90 -36.95
N PHE A 4 23.45 23.58 -37.01
CA PHE A 4 23.28 22.66 -35.88
C PHE A 4 24.21 23.01 -34.71
N MET A 5 23.74 22.87 -33.47
CA MET A 5 24.61 22.53 -32.35
C MET A 5 23.92 21.56 -31.37
N LYS A 6 24.17 20.27 -31.58
CA LYS A 6 24.05 19.23 -30.54
C LYS A 6 25.04 19.58 -29.43
N ARG A 7 24.63 19.48 -28.16
CA ARG A 7 25.57 19.43 -27.03
C ARG A 7 25.69 18.00 -26.54
N THR A 8 26.92 17.54 -26.62
CA THR A 8 27.42 16.23 -26.27
C THR A 8 27.59 16.08 -24.76
N THR A 9 27.38 14.84 -24.34
CA THR A 9 27.73 14.16 -23.09
C THR A 9 28.94 14.73 -22.32
N ILE A 10 28.77 14.96 -21.02
CA ILE A 10 29.86 14.92 -20.04
C ILE A 10 29.55 13.76 -19.09
N GLY A 11 30.37 12.71 -19.16
CA GLY A 11 30.39 11.64 -18.18
C GLY A 11 31.16 12.05 -16.93
N SER A 12 30.78 11.49 -15.79
CA SER A 12 31.66 11.34 -14.62
C SER A 12 31.22 10.14 -13.77
N VAL A 13 31.97 9.04 -13.95
CA VAL A 13 32.59 8.18 -12.93
C VAL A 13 31.83 7.91 -11.60
N MET A 14 31.23 6.70 -11.55
CA MET A 14 31.47 5.60 -10.60
C MET A 14 31.74 5.90 -9.10
N ARG A 15 30.77 5.53 -8.24
CA ARG A 15 30.89 4.79 -6.96
C ARG A 15 29.51 4.13 -6.74
N GLY A 16 29.29 2.81 -6.67
CA GLY A 16 30.14 1.74 -6.19
C GLY A 16 29.74 1.35 -4.76
N ILE A 17 28.53 0.80 -4.55
CA ILE A 17 28.19 0.02 -3.36
C ILE A 17 27.37 -1.20 -3.80
N CYS A 18 28.06 -2.33 -3.88
CA CYS A 18 27.48 -3.65 -4.00
C CYS A 18 26.88 -4.04 -2.64
N TYR A 19 25.56 -4.27 -2.56
CA TYR A 19 25.01 -5.09 -1.49
C TYR A 19 24.82 -6.50 -2.05
N GLY A 20 25.71 -7.38 -1.64
CA GLY A 20 25.72 -8.79 -2.01
C GLY A 20 24.47 -9.49 -1.49
N PHE A 21 23.88 -10.27 -2.37
CA PHE A 21 22.98 -11.38 -2.05
C PHE A 21 23.70 -12.35 -1.10
N ALA A 22 23.22 -12.45 0.14
CA ALA A 22 23.53 -13.59 1.00
C ALA A 22 22.39 -14.61 0.85
N ALA A 23 22.61 -15.64 0.05
CA ALA A 23 21.81 -16.85 0.09
C ALA A 23 22.21 -17.65 1.35
N LEU A 24 21.30 -17.75 2.33
CA LEU A 24 21.48 -18.64 3.47
C LEU A 24 20.74 -19.96 3.17
N LEU A 25 21.55 -21.02 3.07
CA LEU A 25 21.15 -22.42 2.91
C LEU A 25 20.41 -22.90 4.15
N PHE A 26 19.33 -23.65 3.93
CA PHE A 26 18.67 -24.46 4.95
C PHE A 26 19.59 -25.60 5.40
N ALA A 27 19.85 -25.68 6.70
CA ALA A 27 20.29 -26.90 7.35
C ALA A 27 19.22 -27.30 8.38
N ALA A 28 18.63 -28.47 8.16
CA ALA A 28 17.74 -29.11 9.11
C ALA A 28 18.55 -29.67 10.29
N SER A 29 18.15 -29.35 11.51
CA SER A 29 18.49 -30.16 12.69
C SER A 29 17.29 -30.20 13.62
N CYS A 30 16.70 -31.38 13.75
CA CYS A 30 15.79 -31.71 14.84
C CYS A 30 16.62 -31.89 16.11
N ALA A 31 16.30 -31.16 17.17
CA ALA A 31 16.40 -31.60 18.56
C ALA A 31 15.64 -30.61 19.44
N ASN A 32 14.61 -31.10 20.13
CA ASN A 32 14.01 -30.41 21.27
C ASN A 32 15.07 -30.29 22.39
N ASP A 33 15.15 -29.13 23.04
CA ASP A 33 14.85 -29.06 24.47
C ASP A 33 14.60 -27.62 24.95
N ASP A 34 13.79 -27.58 25.99
CA ASP A 34 13.07 -26.49 26.62
C ASP A 34 13.99 -25.42 27.24
N VAL A 35 13.86 -24.16 26.80
CA VAL A 35 14.30 -22.98 27.56
C VAL A 35 13.30 -21.86 27.31
N ALA A 36 12.59 -21.48 28.38
CA ALA A 36 11.71 -20.34 28.43
C ALA A 36 12.48 -19.03 28.13
N GLN A 37 12.10 -18.35 27.05
CA GLN A 37 12.31 -16.92 26.87
C GLN A 37 10.97 -16.23 26.66
N ASP A 38 10.57 -15.53 27.70
CA ASP A 38 9.42 -14.63 27.77
C ASP A 38 9.83 -13.30 27.11
N GLU A 39 9.76 -13.26 25.78
CA GLU A 39 9.70 -12.00 25.03
C GLU A 39 8.32 -11.93 24.37
N LYS A 40 7.63 -10.79 24.55
CA LYS A 40 6.29 -10.50 24.03
C LYS A 40 6.23 -10.69 22.50
N GLN A 41 6.03 -11.92 22.06
CA GLN A 41 5.45 -12.23 20.78
C GLN A 41 4.01 -11.73 20.83
N THR A 42 3.69 -10.74 20.01
CA THR A 42 2.32 -10.51 19.56
C THR A 42 1.84 -11.85 19.01
N LYS A 43 1.01 -12.57 19.77
CA LYS A 43 0.47 -13.86 19.33
C LYS A 43 -0.18 -13.65 17.97
N ASN A 44 0.36 -14.29 16.93
CA ASN A 44 -0.33 -14.44 15.66
C ASN A 44 -1.57 -15.30 15.92
N ASN A 45 -2.65 -14.69 16.41
CA ASN A 45 -3.95 -15.32 16.59
C ASN A 45 -4.62 -15.50 15.22
N ILE A 46 -3.97 -16.21 14.32
CA ILE A 46 -4.54 -16.64 13.05
C ILE A 46 -5.45 -17.83 13.37
N PRO A 47 -6.78 -17.71 13.18
CA PRO A 47 -7.69 -18.82 13.48
C PRO A 47 -7.33 -20.06 12.65
N ALA A 48 -7.51 -21.25 13.24
CA ALA A 48 -7.30 -22.49 12.50
C ALA A 48 -8.20 -22.53 11.25
N GLY A 49 -7.64 -22.93 10.11
CA GLY A 49 -8.36 -23.02 8.83
C GLY A 49 -8.41 -21.74 7.99
N THR A 50 -7.67 -20.68 8.34
CA THR A 50 -7.53 -19.49 7.49
C THR A 50 -6.27 -19.53 6.63
N THR A 51 -6.37 -19.06 5.39
CA THR A 51 -5.22 -18.83 4.50
C THR A 51 -4.70 -17.41 4.68
N VAL A 52 -3.37 -17.24 4.70
CA VAL A 52 -2.75 -15.93 4.86
C VAL A 52 -2.30 -15.38 3.50
N PHE A 53 -2.65 -14.12 3.27
CA PHE A 53 -2.15 -13.31 2.16
C PHE A 53 -1.22 -12.25 2.72
N THR A 54 0.03 -12.25 2.29
CA THR A 54 1.03 -11.25 2.68
C THR A 54 1.16 -10.20 1.59
N GLY A 55 0.68 -9.00 1.88
CA GLY A 55 0.72 -7.85 0.99
C GLY A 55 1.99 -7.03 1.19
N THR A 56 2.62 -6.65 0.09
CA THR A 56 3.71 -5.69 0.04
C THR A 56 3.25 -4.45 -0.72
N SER A 57 3.64 -3.28 -0.23
CA SER A 57 3.53 -2.04 -1.00
C SER A 57 4.85 -1.83 -1.75
N GLN A 58 4.82 -1.89 -3.09
CA GLN A 58 6.03 -1.59 -3.86
C GLN A 58 6.32 -0.09 -3.81
N PRO A 59 7.60 0.31 -3.71
CA PRO A 59 8.00 1.72 -3.80
C PRO A 59 7.89 2.30 -5.22
N GLU A 60 7.71 1.49 -6.27
CA GLU A 60 7.89 1.90 -7.67
C GLU A 60 6.58 2.36 -8.38
N THR A 61 5.39 2.09 -7.83
CA THR A 61 4.09 2.55 -8.37
C THR A 61 3.21 3.03 -7.24
N THR A 62 2.89 4.32 -7.25
CA THR A 62 2.96 5.10 -6.02
C THR A 62 1.76 6.02 -5.80
N THR A 63 0.83 5.56 -4.98
CA THR A 63 -0.30 6.31 -4.41
C THR A 63 -0.79 5.49 -3.18
N ARG A 64 -1.14 6.11 -2.03
CA ARG A 64 -1.04 5.58 -0.65
C ARG A 64 -2.30 5.27 0.19
N THR A 65 -2.10 4.56 1.33
CA THR A 65 -2.86 4.65 2.61
C THR A 65 -2.36 5.73 3.63
N ALA A 66 -1.08 6.17 3.63
CA ALA A 66 -0.55 7.29 4.47
C ALA A 66 0.78 7.93 3.96
N ILE A 67 0.83 9.26 3.68
CA ILE A 67 1.90 10.27 3.28
C ILE A 67 3.34 10.35 3.87
N LEU A 68 4.09 9.31 4.28
CA LEU A 68 5.51 9.38 4.75
C LEU A 68 6.49 10.37 4.06
N ASN A 69 6.55 10.40 2.72
CA ASN A 69 7.52 11.12 1.87
C ASN A 69 7.01 11.20 0.41
N HIS A 70 7.04 12.37 -0.21
CA HIS A 70 6.78 12.52 -1.63
C HIS A 70 7.80 13.47 -2.22
N THR A 71 8.44 13.09 -3.33
CA THR A 71 9.20 14.04 -4.15
C THR A 71 8.44 14.23 -5.45
N LYS A 72 8.33 15.50 -5.88
CA LYS A 72 7.68 15.82 -7.15
C LYS A 72 8.33 14.99 -8.27
N GLY A 73 7.54 14.13 -8.92
CA GLY A 73 7.98 13.28 -10.02
C GLY A 73 8.60 11.93 -9.63
N THR A 74 8.68 11.58 -8.34
CA THR A 74 9.24 10.28 -7.88
C THR A 74 8.21 9.41 -7.15
N GLY A 75 6.94 9.81 -7.14
CA GLY A 75 5.92 9.11 -6.38
C GLY A 75 5.99 9.30 -4.86
N ALA A 76 5.17 8.53 -4.16
CA ALA A 76 5.07 8.44 -2.72
C ALA A 76 5.17 6.97 -2.26
N SER A 77 5.95 6.70 -1.19
CA SER A 77 5.97 5.36 -0.55
C SER A 77 4.60 5.00 0.03
N VAL A 78 4.28 3.74 0.35
CA VAL A 78 2.97 3.40 0.95
C VAL A 78 3.18 2.53 2.19
N ASN A 79 2.29 2.66 3.17
CA ASN A 79 2.22 1.82 4.35
C ASN A 79 0.81 1.26 4.45
N TRP A 80 0.68 0.03 4.93
CA TRP A 80 -0.57 -0.53 5.38
C TRP A 80 -0.94 0.00 6.77
N SER A 81 -2.22 0.19 7.01
CA SER A 81 -2.82 0.42 8.33
C SER A 81 -3.38 -0.88 8.89
N SER A 82 -3.43 -1.01 10.22
CA SER A 82 -4.06 -2.16 10.89
C SER A 82 -5.58 -2.23 10.68
N THR A 83 -6.20 -1.17 10.14
CA THR A 83 -7.62 -1.15 9.77
C THR A 83 -7.88 -1.68 8.37
N ASP A 84 -6.84 -1.86 7.56
CA ASP A 84 -6.98 -2.21 6.15
C ASP A 84 -7.52 -3.64 6.00
N LYS A 85 -8.28 -3.84 4.92
CA LYS A 85 -8.80 -5.14 4.51
C LYS A 85 -8.64 -5.29 3.01
N ILE A 86 -8.54 -6.53 2.56
CA ILE A 86 -8.57 -6.87 1.14
C ILE A 86 -9.74 -7.81 0.85
N TRP A 87 -10.13 -7.84 -0.41
CA TRP A 87 -11.00 -8.84 -0.98
C TRP A 87 -10.17 -9.79 -1.84
N VAL A 88 -10.38 -11.09 -1.69
CA VAL A 88 -9.68 -12.10 -2.49
C VAL A 88 -10.71 -13.04 -3.10
N LYS A 89 -10.54 -13.37 -4.38
CA LYS A 89 -11.41 -14.31 -5.08
C LYS A 89 -11.00 -15.73 -4.76
N ASP A 90 -11.88 -16.50 -4.14
CA ASP A 90 -11.61 -17.91 -3.77
C ASP A 90 -11.65 -18.87 -4.98
N ASP A 91 -11.32 -20.15 -4.74
CA ASP A 91 -11.36 -21.21 -5.78
C ASP A 91 -12.75 -21.36 -6.42
N GLY A 92 -13.82 -21.01 -5.70
CA GLY A 92 -15.21 -21.04 -6.17
C GLY A 92 -15.61 -19.81 -6.99
N GLY A 93 -14.72 -18.83 -7.13
CA GLY A 93 -14.96 -17.58 -7.85
C GLY A 93 -15.66 -16.51 -7.03
N ASN A 94 -15.82 -16.68 -5.71
CA ASN A 94 -16.49 -15.72 -4.84
C ASN A 94 -15.49 -14.77 -4.17
N TRP A 95 -15.89 -13.51 -4.00
CA TRP A 95 -15.07 -12.54 -3.26
C TRP A 95 -15.23 -12.74 -1.76
N GLN A 96 -14.12 -13.03 -1.08
CA GLN A 96 -14.05 -13.14 0.37
C GLN A 96 -13.33 -11.93 0.95
N GLN A 97 -13.89 -11.31 1.99
CA GLN A 97 -13.21 -10.23 2.70
C GLN A 97 -12.27 -10.79 3.76
N SER A 98 -11.08 -10.20 3.88
CA SER A 98 -10.15 -10.54 4.95
C SER A 98 -10.59 -9.99 6.31
N ALA A 99 -10.02 -10.58 7.36
CA ALA A 99 -9.86 -9.86 8.62
C ALA A 99 -9.02 -8.59 8.42
N THR A 100 -9.04 -7.70 9.41
CA THR A 100 -8.18 -6.52 9.41
C THR A 100 -6.70 -6.88 9.36
N ALA A 101 -5.91 -6.06 8.68
CA ALA A 101 -4.49 -6.26 8.48
C ALA A 101 -3.73 -6.46 9.81
N THR A 102 -2.88 -7.47 9.85
CA THR A 102 -1.88 -7.63 10.90
C THR A 102 -0.56 -7.04 10.41
N ILE A 103 -0.09 -6.00 11.09
CA ILE A 103 1.21 -5.36 10.82
C ILE A 103 2.28 -6.08 11.65
N PRO A 104 3.24 -6.79 11.03
CA PRO A 104 4.22 -7.58 11.77
C PRO A 104 5.21 -6.74 12.59
N SER A 105 5.49 -5.51 12.15
CA SER A 105 6.39 -4.59 12.82
C SER A 105 5.92 -3.15 12.67
N ALA A 106 5.75 -2.44 13.79
CA ALA A 106 5.39 -1.02 13.77
C ALA A 106 6.45 -0.15 13.06
N ALA A 107 7.72 -0.60 13.06
CA ALA A 107 8.83 0.05 12.38
C ALA A 107 8.83 -0.16 10.85
N ASN A 108 8.08 -1.15 10.35
CA ASN A 108 7.98 -1.45 8.93
C ASN A 108 6.55 -1.83 8.54
N GLN A 109 5.78 -0.81 8.17
CA GLN A 109 4.38 -0.94 7.74
C GLN A 109 4.25 -1.17 6.22
N SER A 110 5.34 -1.39 5.48
CA SER A 110 5.26 -1.71 4.04
C SER A 110 4.76 -3.14 3.78
N PHE A 111 4.66 -3.96 4.84
CA PHE A 111 4.18 -5.34 4.83
C PHE A 111 2.98 -5.50 5.75
N ALA A 112 1.95 -6.21 5.29
CA ALA A 112 0.80 -6.59 6.09
C ALA A 112 0.39 -8.03 5.79
N LYS A 113 -0.19 -8.69 6.80
CA LYS A 113 -0.80 -10.02 6.66
C LYS A 113 -2.32 -9.90 6.75
N PHE A 114 -3.00 -10.57 5.83
CA PHE A 114 -4.45 -10.60 5.73
C PHE A 114 -4.90 -12.06 5.84
N SER A 115 -5.66 -12.38 6.89
CA SER A 115 -6.22 -13.72 7.09
C SER A 115 -7.59 -13.79 6.44
N LEU A 116 -7.82 -14.81 5.61
CA LEU A 116 -9.09 -15.05 4.94
C LEU A 116 -9.66 -16.43 5.28
N SER A 117 -10.97 -16.47 5.50
CA SER A 117 -11.76 -17.70 5.40
C SER A 117 -12.04 -18.01 3.93
N GLY A 118 -12.05 -19.29 3.57
CA GLY A 118 -12.29 -19.75 2.20
C GLY A 118 -11.35 -20.87 1.81
N THR A 119 -11.45 -21.31 0.55
CA THR A 119 -10.57 -22.33 -0.02
C THR A 119 -9.74 -21.71 -1.13
N TYR A 120 -8.41 -21.80 -0.97
CA TYR A 120 -7.42 -21.18 -1.85
C TYR A 120 -6.36 -22.21 -2.19
N THR A 121 -6.61 -23.03 -3.20
CA THR A 121 -5.70 -24.10 -3.63
C THR A 121 -4.96 -23.74 -4.92
N GLY A 122 -5.51 -22.80 -5.71
CA GLY A 122 -4.96 -22.31 -6.96
C GLY A 122 -3.52 -21.79 -6.87
N ALA A 123 -2.86 -21.68 -8.01
CA ALA A 123 -1.52 -21.07 -8.07
C ALA A 123 -1.54 -19.57 -7.78
N SER A 124 -2.68 -18.93 -8.04
CA SER A 124 -2.88 -17.50 -7.87
C SER A 124 -4.36 -17.14 -7.66
N HIS A 125 -4.60 -16.00 -7.00
CA HIS A 125 -5.93 -15.44 -6.77
C HIS A 125 -5.94 -13.94 -7.05
N ASP A 126 -7.07 -13.44 -7.56
CA ASP A 126 -7.28 -12.00 -7.74
C ASP A 126 -7.54 -11.33 -6.39
N ILE A 127 -6.97 -10.14 -6.22
CA ILE A 127 -7.02 -9.35 -4.98
C ILE A 127 -7.47 -7.93 -5.30
N ILE A 128 -8.34 -7.39 -4.45
CA ILE A 128 -8.83 -6.02 -4.52
C ILE A 128 -8.71 -5.35 -3.17
N TYR A 129 -8.19 -4.13 -3.19
CA TYR A 129 -8.23 -3.20 -2.08
C TYR A 129 -9.15 -2.05 -2.47
N THR A 130 -10.20 -1.81 -1.69
CA THR A 130 -11.20 -0.77 -1.95
C THR A 130 -11.90 -0.37 -0.66
N ASN A 131 -12.53 0.81 -0.66
CA ASN A 131 -13.33 1.35 0.43
C ASN A 131 -14.82 1.01 0.36
N THR A 132 -15.26 0.32 -0.68
CA THR A 132 -16.65 -0.15 -0.82
C THR A 132 -16.77 -1.64 -0.49
N ALA A 133 -17.99 -2.09 -0.21
CA ALA A 133 -18.27 -3.51 -0.13
C ALA A 133 -18.25 -4.11 -1.55
N VAL A 134 -17.54 -5.23 -1.73
CA VAL A 134 -17.59 -5.97 -3.00
C VAL A 134 -18.82 -6.87 -2.96
N THR A 135 -19.86 -6.45 -3.68
CA THR A 135 -21.03 -7.30 -3.96
C THR A 135 -20.80 -8.04 -5.28
N GLU A 136 -21.55 -9.12 -5.52
CA GLU A 136 -21.35 -10.01 -6.68
C GLU A 136 -21.38 -9.29 -8.04
N SER A 137 -22.01 -8.11 -8.12
CA SER A 137 -22.01 -7.23 -9.29
C SER A 137 -20.89 -6.19 -9.23
N GLN A 138 -19.68 -6.62 -9.59
CA GLN A 138 -18.48 -5.78 -9.81
C GLN A 138 -17.91 -5.05 -8.57
N PRO A 139 -16.60 -5.16 -8.33
CA PRO A 139 -15.88 -4.31 -7.38
C PRO A 139 -15.92 -2.85 -7.81
N GLN A 140 -16.13 -1.93 -6.85
CA GLN A 140 -16.15 -0.49 -7.07
C GLN A 140 -15.23 0.23 -6.09
N VAL A 141 -14.94 1.50 -6.32
CA VAL A 141 -14.31 2.42 -5.35
C VAL A 141 -15.08 3.73 -5.31
N GLU A 142 -15.21 4.33 -4.13
CA GLU A 142 -15.76 5.68 -3.97
C GLU A 142 -14.65 6.70 -3.70
N ILE A 143 -14.52 7.70 -4.55
CA ILE A 143 -13.73 8.91 -4.29
C ILE A 143 -14.69 10.00 -3.83
N LYS A 144 -14.71 10.29 -2.53
CA LYS A 144 -15.67 11.24 -1.93
C LYS A 144 -15.43 12.66 -2.43
N ALA A 145 -16.50 13.34 -2.84
CA ALA A 145 -16.47 14.76 -3.25
C ALA A 145 -16.10 15.72 -2.09
N THR A 146 -16.31 15.29 -0.85
CA THR A 146 -15.90 16.04 0.34
C THR A 146 -15.04 15.14 1.23
N GLN A 147 -13.84 15.62 1.53
CA GLN A 147 -12.86 14.91 2.37
C GLN A 147 -12.45 15.81 3.53
N THR A 148 -12.36 15.24 4.73
CA THR A 148 -12.02 16.00 5.95
C THR A 148 -10.57 15.76 6.33
N GLN A 149 -9.76 16.82 6.31
CA GLN A 149 -8.39 16.77 6.80
C GLN A 149 -8.35 17.14 8.28
N SER A 150 -8.14 16.15 9.15
CA SER A 150 -8.16 16.32 10.61
C SER A 150 -6.94 17.10 11.13
N ALA A 151 -5.80 16.97 10.45
CA ALA A 151 -4.57 17.67 10.76
C ALA A 151 -3.75 17.98 9.50
N PRO A 152 -2.95 19.07 9.48
CA PRO A 152 -1.99 19.30 8.41
C PRO A 152 -1.02 18.12 8.28
N ASN A 153 -0.65 17.77 7.05
CA ASN A 153 0.30 16.68 6.76
C ASN A 153 -0.14 15.31 7.35
N ASN A 154 -1.44 15.08 7.53
CA ASN A 154 -2.02 13.78 7.82
C ASN A 154 -2.72 13.25 6.56
N PHE A 155 -2.50 11.98 6.21
CA PHE A 155 -3.22 11.34 5.12
C PHE A 155 -3.63 9.91 5.47
N ASP A 156 -3.84 9.62 6.76
CA ASP A 156 -4.12 8.27 7.28
C ASP A 156 -5.51 7.76 6.85
N HIS A 157 -6.38 8.65 6.39
CA HIS A 157 -7.74 8.36 5.92
C HIS A 157 -7.81 7.99 4.42
N ALA A 158 -6.67 7.68 3.78
CA ALA A 158 -6.63 7.55 2.33
C ALA A 158 -7.43 6.35 1.82
N GLY A 159 -7.41 5.23 2.55
CA GLY A 159 -8.32 4.11 2.31
C GLY A 159 -9.77 4.59 2.24
N GLU A 160 -10.24 5.31 3.26
CA GLU A 160 -11.60 5.88 3.27
C GLU A 160 -11.85 6.88 2.12
N SER A 161 -10.81 7.61 1.71
CA SER A 161 -10.89 8.69 0.72
C SER A 161 -10.80 8.21 -0.75
N GLY A 162 -10.79 6.90 -0.97
CA GLY A 162 -10.79 6.30 -2.30
C GLY A 162 -9.46 5.72 -2.76
N ASP A 163 -8.52 5.46 -1.84
CA ASP A 163 -7.38 4.61 -2.17
C ASP A 163 -7.87 3.22 -2.57
N CYS A 164 -7.38 2.76 -3.70
CA CYS A 164 -7.76 1.46 -4.23
C CYS A 164 -6.61 0.86 -5.02
N GLY A 165 -6.64 -0.46 -5.12
CA GLY A 165 -5.65 -1.20 -5.88
C GLY A 165 -6.14 -2.59 -6.23
N ILE A 166 -5.48 -3.15 -7.24
CA ILE A 166 -5.69 -4.54 -7.65
C ILE A 166 -4.36 -5.28 -7.57
N ALA A 167 -4.41 -6.57 -7.35
CA ALA A 167 -3.23 -7.42 -7.40
C ALA A 167 -3.60 -8.85 -7.79
N THR A 168 -2.56 -9.62 -8.10
CA THR A 168 -2.64 -11.08 -8.16
C THR A 168 -1.77 -11.62 -7.03
N GLY A 169 -2.40 -12.34 -6.10
CA GLY A 169 -1.69 -13.08 -5.06
C GLY A 169 -1.16 -14.38 -5.61
N ASN A 170 0.14 -14.63 -5.46
CA ASN A 170 0.80 -15.84 -5.95
C ASN A 170 1.16 -16.75 -4.79
N LYS A 171 0.98 -18.06 -4.99
CA LYS A 171 1.24 -19.06 -3.96
C LYS A 171 2.70 -19.05 -3.52
N ALA A 172 2.92 -19.08 -2.21
CA ALA A 172 4.21 -19.09 -1.55
C ALA A 172 4.16 -20.06 -0.36
N GLY A 173 4.49 -21.33 -0.62
CA GLY A 173 4.27 -22.41 0.36
C GLY A 173 2.78 -22.68 0.53
N ASN A 174 2.28 -22.56 1.77
CA ASN A 174 0.86 -22.72 2.11
C ASN A 174 0.08 -21.39 2.07
N ASP A 175 0.78 -20.27 1.88
CA ASP A 175 0.23 -18.91 1.90
C ASP A 175 0.38 -18.25 0.52
N TYR A 176 0.00 -16.98 0.42
CA TYR A 176 0.11 -16.19 -0.80
C TYR A 176 0.86 -14.88 -0.52
N THR A 177 1.59 -14.40 -1.53
CA THR A 177 2.22 -13.07 -1.50
C THR A 177 1.71 -12.22 -2.65
N PHE A 178 1.57 -10.92 -2.42
CA PHE A 178 1.15 -9.99 -3.46
C PHE A 178 1.80 -8.61 -3.30
N THR A 179 1.78 -7.88 -4.40
CA THR A 179 2.13 -6.46 -4.44
C THR A 179 0.92 -5.69 -4.92
N LEU A 180 0.45 -4.73 -4.14
CA LEU A 180 -0.72 -3.94 -4.52
C LEU A 180 -0.36 -2.94 -5.62
N ASN A 181 -1.08 -2.99 -6.75
CA ASN A 181 -0.99 -2.00 -7.81
C ASN A 181 -2.06 -0.93 -7.59
N HIS A 182 -1.67 0.17 -6.94
CA HIS A 182 -2.56 1.29 -6.64
C HIS A 182 -3.08 1.95 -7.92
N LYS A 183 -4.35 2.34 -7.90
CA LYS A 183 -5.08 2.93 -9.03
C LYS A 183 -5.52 4.37 -8.79
N ALA A 184 -5.63 4.77 -7.53
CA ALA A 184 -5.95 6.15 -7.18
C ALA A 184 -4.79 7.11 -7.52
N SER A 185 -5.14 8.37 -7.78
CA SER A 185 -4.19 9.49 -7.91
C SER A 185 -4.45 10.50 -6.79
N TYR A 186 -3.40 11.18 -6.30
CA TYR A 186 -3.50 12.12 -5.19
C TYR A 186 -3.00 13.52 -5.54
N LEU A 187 -3.72 14.53 -5.04
CA LEU A 187 -3.27 15.92 -5.05
C LEU A 187 -2.70 16.27 -3.68
N CYS A 188 -1.40 16.57 -3.63
CA CYS A 188 -0.77 17.12 -2.43
C CYS A 188 -0.75 18.64 -2.52
N LEU A 189 -1.40 19.28 -1.55
CA LEU A 189 -1.48 20.74 -1.47
C LEU A 189 -0.59 21.24 -0.33
N ILE A 190 0.36 22.10 -0.66
CA ILE A 190 1.25 22.77 0.30
C ILE A 190 1.11 24.29 0.12
N PRO A 191 0.04 24.92 0.64
CA PRO A 191 -0.18 26.35 0.50
C PRO A 191 0.95 27.15 1.15
N ARG A 192 1.40 28.20 0.47
CA ARG A 192 2.42 29.13 0.97
C ARG A 192 1.97 30.56 0.76
N THR A 193 2.36 31.46 1.66
CA THR A 193 2.05 32.89 1.55
C THR A 193 3.18 33.74 2.10
N ASN A 194 3.46 34.86 1.44
CA ASN A 194 4.33 35.92 1.96
C ASN A 194 3.54 37.07 2.59
N ASN A 195 2.19 37.01 2.55
CA ASN A 195 1.33 38.05 3.12
C ASN A 195 1.23 37.88 4.64
N GLU A 196 1.63 38.91 5.39
CA GLU A 196 1.68 38.91 6.86
C GLU A 196 0.31 38.69 7.54
N TYR A 197 -0.79 39.10 6.90
CA TYR A 197 -2.13 38.88 7.44
C TYR A 197 -2.57 37.42 7.26
N VAL A 198 -2.21 36.80 6.13
CA VAL A 198 -2.57 35.41 5.83
C VAL A 198 -1.76 34.44 6.69
N LYS A 199 -0.50 34.77 7.03
CA LYS A 199 0.33 33.96 7.97
C LYS A 199 -0.33 33.74 9.34
N ARG A 200 -1.27 34.62 9.74
CA ARG A 200 -2.00 34.54 11.01
C ARG A 200 -3.38 33.89 10.87
N SER A 201 -3.72 33.39 9.68
CA SER A 201 -5.00 32.77 9.36
C SER A 201 -4.92 31.25 9.41
N LYS A 202 -6.08 30.59 9.59
CA LYS A 202 -6.22 29.13 9.47
C LYS A 202 -6.92 28.80 8.16
N LEU A 203 -6.32 27.92 7.36
CA LEU A 203 -6.99 27.33 6.20
C LEU A 203 -8.08 26.36 6.69
N ILE A 204 -9.33 26.59 6.27
CA ILE A 204 -10.48 25.79 6.69
C ILE A 204 -11.05 24.91 5.58
N LYS A 205 -10.81 25.27 4.31
CA LYS A 205 -11.33 24.57 3.14
C LYS A 205 -10.42 24.81 1.94
N VAL A 206 -10.26 23.78 1.12
CA VAL A 206 -9.81 23.93 -0.27
C VAL A 206 -10.91 23.38 -1.16
N GLU A 207 -11.23 24.12 -2.22
CA GLU A 207 -12.18 23.69 -3.25
C GLU A 207 -11.39 23.46 -4.54
N ILE A 208 -11.61 22.29 -5.13
CA ILE A 208 -11.00 21.89 -6.39
C ILE A 208 -12.15 21.75 -7.39
N MET A 209 -12.03 22.43 -8.52
CA MET A 209 -12.97 22.35 -9.63
C MET A 209 -12.22 21.79 -10.83
N SER A 210 -12.89 20.93 -11.58
CA SER A 210 -12.38 20.25 -12.77
C SER A 210 -13.50 20.17 -13.79
N ASP A 211 -13.16 20.28 -15.07
CA ASP A 211 -14.10 20.02 -16.16
C ASP A 211 -14.38 18.51 -16.31
N ASP A 212 -13.44 17.66 -15.85
CA ASP A 212 -13.55 16.20 -15.80
C ASP A 212 -13.92 15.69 -14.39
N GLU A 213 -14.40 14.44 -14.31
CA GLU A 213 -14.72 13.75 -13.06
C GLU A 213 -13.46 13.50 -12.22
N ILE A 214 -13.46 14.01 -10.97
CA ILE A 214 -12.39 13.83 -9.98
C ILE A 214 -12.88 13.20 -8.66
N ALA A 215 -14.18 12.90 -8.59
CA ALA A 215 -14.86 12.29 -7.45
C ALA A 215 -16.12 11.58 -7.96
N GLY A 216 -16.47 10.45 -7.34
CA GLY A 216 -17.56 9.58 -7.77
C GLY A 216 -17.35 8.13 -7.36
N THR A 217 -18.22 7.26 -7.86
CA THR A 217 -18.07 5.80 -7.75
C THR A 217 -17.59 5.26 -9.09
N TYR A 218 -16.48 4.53 -9.08
CA TYR A 218 -15.84 3.94 -10.26
C TYR A 218 -15.78 2.43 -10.16
#